data_AF-A0A0D8Y9M4-F1
#
_entry.id   AF-A0A0D8Y9M4-F1
#
_cell.length_a   1.000
_cell.length_b   1.000
_cell.length_c   1.000
_cell.angle_alpha   90.00
_cell.angle_beta   90.00
_cell.angle_gamma   90.00
#
_symmetry.space_group_name_H-M   'P 1'
#
loop_
_entity.id
_entity.type
_entity.pdbx_description
1 polymer ?
#
loop_
_entity_poly.entity_id
_entity_poly.type
_entity_poly.pdbx_seq_one_letter_code
_entity_poly.pdbx_strand_id
1 'polypeptide(L)'
;MTINYNLAVSTSKPWTLFKLLLKWRGSIWKSVILELVVWLMFYGILSIIYRTALSYEQQRQAFITFKQVQGTYCELKWQVVIKEIPGQFIELRISSFFRTFERVVQYCDARLSYIPLNFMLGFFVTAVVNRWTALYQIIGFIDNIGLMTAEYVRGRSELARMYRRNIFSGFMMPHEKDRFDEIQYRYSKYWVPFQWALALTYDARQKGLIESDYYQVVVQEEIKKFRTGLAWICNYDWVPIPIMYPQLVCLAVHTYFIVCLLARQYIVSDNADKKTEVKLFNY
;
A
#
# COMPACT_ATOMS: atom_id res chain seq x y z
N MET A 1 1.17 -13.45 -4.96
CA MET A 1 2.28 -14.43 -5.05
C MET A 1 3.39 -13.98 -4.13
N THR A 2 3.86 -14.85 -3.24
CA THR A 2 5.02 -14.57 -2.37
C THR A 2 6.30 -14.52 -3.21
N ILE A 3 7.24 -13.67 -2.83
CA ILE A 3 8.47 -13.47 -3.59
C ILE A 3 9.64 -13.85 -2.71
N ASN A 4 10.22 -15.02 -2.99
CA ASN A 4 11.42 -15.47 -2.31
C ASN A 4 12.65 -14.78 -2.91
N TYR A 5 13.44 -14.12 -2.06
CA TYR A 5 14.74 -13.56 -2.42
C TYR A 5 15.83 -13.94 -1.42
N ASN A 6 15.57 -14.91 -0.53
CA ASN A 6 16.49 -15.32 0.54
C ASN A 6 17.87 -15.72 0.00
N LEU A 7 17.90 -16.44 -1.12
CA LEU A 7 19.15 -16.85 -1.77
C LEU A 7 19.95 -15.66 -2.33
N ALA A 8 19.27 -14.58 -2.75
CA ALA A 8 19.96 -13.40 -3.26
C ALA A 8 20.63 -12.60 -2.13
N VAL A 9 20.02 -12.57 -0.94
CA VAL A 9 20.52 -11.87 0.26
C VAL A 9 21.41 -12.71 1.15
N SER A 10 21.68 -13.98 0.80
CA SER A 10 22.56 -14.84 1.60
C SER A 10 24.03 -14.41 1.55
N THR A 11 24.42 -13.56 0.60
CA THR A 11 25.78 -13.01 0.48
C THR A 11 25.80 -11.51 0.71
N SER A 12 26.73 -11.04 1.54
CA SER A 12 26.91 -9.62 1.93
C SER A 12 27.61 -8.77 0.86
N LYS A 13 27.39 -9.06 -0.42
CA LYS A 13 27.97 -8.26 -1.51
C LYS A 13 27.30 -6.88 -1.51
N PRO A 14 28.06 -5.78 -1.65
CA PRO A 14 27.49 -4.41 -1.65
C PRO A 14 26.46 -4.20 -2.78
N TRP A 15 26.63 -4.89 -3.91
CA TRP A 15 25.73 -4.83 -5.07
C TRP A 15 24.39 -5.55 -4.88
N THR A 16 24.26 -6.41 -3.87
CA THR A 16 23.05 -7.21 -3.66
C THR A 16 21.83 -6.33 -3.41
N LEU A 17 21.97 -5.29 -2.60
CA LEU A 17 20.87 -4.36 -2.29
C LEU A 17 20.43 -3.58 -3.53
N PHE A 18 21.37 -3.09 -4.34
CA PHE A 18 21.06 -2.41 -5.60
C PHE A 18 20.30 -3.31 -6.58
N LYS A 19 20.69 -4.58 -6.69
CA LYS A 19 19.96 -5.56 -7.52
C LYS A 19 18.53 -5.80 -7.03
N LEU A 20 18.29 -5.76 -5.72
CA LEU A 20 16.94 -5.91 -5.16
C LEU A 20 16.05 -4.69 -5.44
N LEU A 21 16.61 -3.48 -5.36
CA LEU A 21 15.89 -2.24 -5.68
C LEU A 21 15.38 -2.21 -7.13
N LEU A 22 16.12 -2.81 -8.06
CA LEU A 22 15.77 -2.87 -9.49
C LEU A 22 14.91 -4.07 -9.88
N LYS A 23 14.56 -4.95 -8.95
CA LYS A 23 13.64 -6.07 -9.22
C LYS A 23 12.26 -5.51 -9.58
N TRP A 24 11.55 -6.13 -10.52
CA TRP A 24 10.20 -5.69 -10.92
C TRP A 24 9.07 -6.41 -10.18
N ARG A 25 9.20 -7.73 -10.00
CA ARG A 25 8.15 -8.52 -9.35
C ARG A 25 8.09 -8.18 -7.86
N GLY A 26 6.94 -7.65 -7.43
CA GLY A 26 6.62 -7.23 -6.05
C GLY A 26 7.60 -6.22 -5.46
N SER A 27 8.15 -5.37 -6.31
CA SER A 27 8.91 -4.21 -5.89
C SER A 27 8.03 -2.99 -5.71
N ILE A 28 8.60 -1.99 -5.03
CA ILE A 28 7.98 -0.69 -4.79
C ILE A 28 7.60 -0.02 -6.12
N TRP A 29 8.45 -0.14 -7.15
CA TRP A 29 8.20 0.45 -8.47
C TRP A 29 6.87 -0.01 -9.06
N LYS A 30 6.59 -1.31 -9.02
CA LYS A 30 5.34 -1.83 -9.57
C LYS A 30 4.12 -1.28 -8.82
N SER A 31 4.25 -1.03 -7.51
CA SER A 31 3.16 -0.56 -6.67
C SER A 31 2.94 0.96 -6.69
N VAL A 32 3.94 1.76 -7.08
CA VAL A 32 3.90 3.24 -6.96
C VAL A 32 3.99 3.94 -8.31
N ILE A 33 4.37 3.25 -9.39
CA ILE A 33 4.65 3.91 -10.68
C ILE A 33 3.44 4.67 -11.24
N LEU A 34 2.22 4.14 -11.06
CA LEU A 34 1.02 4.77 -11.57
C LEU A 34 0.74 6.08 -10.81
N GLU A 35 0.79 6.04 -9.48
CA GLU A 35 0.61 7.22 -8.62
C GLU A 35 1.70 8.25 -8.86
N LEU A 36 2.94 7.82 -9.05
CA LEU A 36 4.07 8.70 -9.35
C LEU A 36 3.89 9.39 -10.70
N VAL A 37 3.49 8.67 -11.75
CA VAL A 37 3.22 9.26 -13.07
C VAL A 37 2.09 10.29 -12.98
N VAL A 38 0.99 9.96 -12.30
CA VAL A 38 -0.13 10.89 -12.09
C VAL A 38 0.34 12.13 -11.32
N TRP A 39 1.14 11.96 -10.26
CA TRP A 39 1.66 13.08 -9.48
C TRP A 39 2.60 13.97 -10.31
N LEU A 40 3.50 13.38 -11.10
CA LEU A 40 4.41 14.11 -12.00
C LEU A 40 3.65 14.85 -13.10
N MET A 41 2.57 14.27 -13.62
CA MET A 41 1.70 14.93 -14.59
C MET A 41 1.06 16.19 -14.00
N PHE A 42 0.46 16.11 -12.81
CA PHE A 42 -0.11 17.30 -12.14
C PHE A 42 0.94 18.34 -11.78
N TYR A 43 2.08 17.91 -11.23
CA TYR A 43 3.19 18.80 -10.90
C TYR A 43 3.71 19.52 -12.15
N GLY A 44 3.88 18.79 -13.27
CA GLY A 44 4.32 19.32 -14.55
C GLY A 44 3.34 20.31 -15.15
N ILE A 45 2.04 20.00 -15.14
CA ILE A 45 0.98 20.92 -15.60
C ILE A 45 1.03 22.23 -14.82
N LEU A 46 1.09 22.17 -13.48
CA LEU A 46 1.20 23.36 -12.64
C LEU A 46 2.47 24.17 -12.92
N SER A 47 3.60 23.50 -13.10
CA SER A 47 4.89 24.14 -13.42
C SER A 47 4.86 24.83 -14.80
N ILE A 48 4.27 24.19 -15.81
CA ILE A 48 4.10 24.78 -17.14
C ILE A 48 3.19 26.01 -17.06
N ILE A 49 2.03 25.90 -16.40
CA ILE A 49 1.10 27.03 -16.22
C ILE A 49 1.79 28.21 -15.53
N TYR A 50 2.55 27.96 -14.47
CA TYR A 50 3.29 29.01 -13.77
C TYR A 50 4.33 29.67 -14.69
N ARG A 51 5.10 28.89 -15.45
CA ARG A 51 6.17 29.41 -16.34
C ARG A 51 5.64 30.15 -17.56
N THR A 52 4.61 29.63 -18.23
CA THR A 52 4.04 30.28 -19.42
C THR A 52 3.30 31.56 -19.04
N ALA A 53 2.58 31.55 -17.92
CA ALA A 53 1.95 32.76 -17.40
C ALA A 53 2.99 33.80 -16.93
N LEU A 54 4.12 33.38 -16.35
CA LEU A 54 5.19 34.29 -15.92
C LEU A 54 5.98 34.88 -17.09
N SER A 55 6.25 34.08 -18.13
CA SER A 55 6.94 34.55 -19.35
C SER A 55 6.15 35.66 -20.06
N TYR A 56 4.82 35.55 -20.07
CA TYR A 56 3.94 36.59 -20.59
C TYR A 56 4.13 37.94 -19.86
N GLU A 57 4.21 37.93 -18.52
CA GLU A 57 4.49 39.13 -17.72
C GLU A 57 5.89 39.69 -17.97
N GLN A 58 6.93 38.85 -17.99
CA GLN A 58 8.32 39.29 -18.22
C GLN A 58 8.50 39.91 -19.62
N GLN A 59 7.97 39.28 -20.66
CA GLN A 59 8.02 39.81 -22.03
C GLN A 59 7.25 41.14 -22.15
N ARG A 60 6.13 41.29 -21.41
CA ARG A 60 5.29 42.48 -21.45
C ARG A 60 5.87 43.65 -20.66
N GLN A 61 6.51 43.41 -19.51
CA GLN A 61 7.24 44.43 -18.77
C GLN A 61 8.48 44.91 -19.52
N ALA A 62 9.19 44.00 -20.20
CA ALA A 62 10.28 44.35 -21.12
C ALA A 62 9.77 45.22 -22.28
N PHE A 63 8.60 44.90 -22.86
CA PHE A 63 7.98 45.70 -23.92
C PHE A 63 7.51 47.09 -23.45
N ILE A 64 6.94 47.21 -22.24
CA ILE A 64 6.56 48.51 -21.65
C ILE A 64 7.80 49.36 -21.40
N THR A 65 8.86 48.77 -20.82
CA THR A 65 10.14 49.47 -20.58
C THR A 65 10.78 49.89 -21.90
N PHE A 66 10.74 49.06 -22.94
CA PHE A 66 11.25 49.38 -24.28
C PHE A 66 10.46 50.52 -24.93
N LYS A 67 9.13 50.56 -24.78
CA LYS A 67 8.31 51.71 -25.20
C LYS A 67 8.62 52.98 -24.42
N GLN A 68 8.95 52.87 -23.13
CA GLN A 68 9.29 54.01 -22.27
C GLN A 68 10.70 54.56 -22.60
N VAL A 69 11.63 53.69 -22.98
CA VAL A 69 12.99 54.04 -23.45
C VAL A 69 12.99 54.54 -24.90
N GLN A 70 12.08 54.07 -25.76
CA GLN A 70 11.88 54.67 -27.10
C GLN A 70 11.06 55.96 -27.05
N GLY A 71 10.25 56.18 -26.01
CA GLY A 71 9.43 57.39 -25.83
C GLY A 71 10.21 58.65 -25.43
N THR A 72 11.52 58.57 -25.19
CA THR A 72 12.39 59.72 -24.94
C THR A 72 13.02 60.30 -26.22
N TYR A 73 12.77 59.73 -27.39
CA TYR A 73 13.04 60.36 -28.69
C TYR A 73 11.73 60.45 -29.49
N CYS A 74 11.30 61.68 -29.78
CA CYS A 74 10.09 62.09 -30.51
C CYS A 74 8.76 62.15 -29.72
N GLU A 75 8.54 63.30 -29.09
CA GLU A 75 7.18 63.85 -28.96
C GLU A 75 6.71 64.43 -30.30
N LEU A 76 5.53 64.01 -30.79
CA LEU A 76 4.44 64.84 -31.35
C LEU A 76 3.51 64.00 -32.25
N LYS A 77 2.64 63.19 -31.60
CA LYS A 77 1.23 62.98 -31.98
C LYS A 77 0.58 62.02 -30.99
N TRP A 78 0.05 62.57 -29.91
CA TRP A 78 -0.88 61.85 -29.05
C TRP A 78 -2.31 62.14 -29.50
N GLN A 79 -3.14 61.08 -29.41
CA GLN A 79 -4.60 61.09 -29.52
C GLN A 79 -5.20 60.82 -30.91
N VAL A 80 -5.13 59.56 -31.35
CA VAL A 80 -6.32 58.89 -31.86
C VAL A 80 -6.32 57.46 -31.31
N VAL A 81 -7.20 57.24 -30.34
CA VAL A 81 -7.80 55.93 -30.04
C VAL A 81 -6.87 54.94 -29.32
N ILE A 82 -6.68 55.20 -28.02
CA ILE A 82 -6.73 54.14 -27.01
C ILE A 82 -8.14 53.54 -27.08
N LYS A 83 -8.41 52.71 -28.09
CA LYS A 83 -9.50 51.72 -28.00
C LYS A 83 -8.92 50.54 -27.25
N GLU A 84 -9.72 50.06 -26.31
CA GLU A 84 -9.55 48.84 -25.53
C GLU A 84 -8.63 48.97 -24.30
N ILE A 85 -9.22 49.55 -23.25
CA ILE A 85 -8.92 49.27 -21.85
C ILE A 85 -9.76 48.05 -21.39
N PRO A 86 -9.37 46.82 -21.76
CA PRO A 86 -9.57 45.68 -20.87
C PRO A 86 -8.24 45.03 -20.43
N GLY A 87 -7.09 45.48 -20.97
CA GLY A 87 -5.79 44.84 -20.74
C GLY A 87 -5.02 45.25 -19.47
N GLN A 88 -5.20 46.48 -18.98
CA GLN A 88 -4.41 47.03 -17.85
C GLN A 88 -4.89 46.54 -16.48
N PHE A 89 -6.19 46.27 -16.35
CA PHE A 89 -6.78 45.63 -15.17
C PHE A 89 -6.41 44.14 -15.08
N ILE A 90 -6.20 43.49 -16.23
CA ILE A 90 -5.75 42.10 -16.33
C ILE A 90 -4.27 41.99 -15.87
N GLU A 91 -3.39 42.94 -16.26
CA GLU A 91 -1.97 42.98 -15.83
C GLU A 91 -1.79 43.09 -14.30
N LEU A 92 -2.46 44.07 -13.67
CA LEU A 92 -2.40 44.23 -12.20
C LEU A 92 -2.90 42.98 -11.48
N ARG A 93 -3.95 42.34 -12.02
CA ARG A 93 -4.49 41.10 -11.47
C ARG A 93 -3.50 39.94 -11.60
N ILE A 94 -2.81 39.81 -12.74
CA ILE A 94 -1.82 38.75 -12.99
C ILE A 94 -0.57 38.93 -12.10
N SER A 95 -0.01 40.14 -12.00
CA SER A 95 1.13 40.42 -11.11
C SER A 95 0.80 40.18 -9.63
N SER A 96 -0.40 40.59 -9.20
CA SER A 96 -0.88 40.32 -7.84
C SER A 96 -1.08 38.82 -7.57
N PHE A 97 -1.56 38.07 -8.56
CA PHE A 97 -1.73 36.62 -8.50
C PHE A 97 -0.40 35.89 -8.31
N PHE A 98 0.67 36.26 -9.02
CA PHE A 98 1.99 35.64 -8.84
C PHE A 98 2.57 35.85 -7.44
N ARG A 99 2.48 37.07 -6.90
CA ARG A 99 2.93 37.34 -5.51
C ARG A 99 2.10 36.57 -4.50
N THR A 100 0.79 36.46 -4.72
CA THR A 100 -0.08 35.63 -3.87
C THR A 100 0.28 34.15 -3.97
N PHE A 101 0.56 33.64 -5.17
CA PHE A 101 0.99 32.25 -5.39
C PHE A 101 2.30 31.95 -4.67
N GLU A 102 3.33 32.80 -4.80
CA GLU A 102 4.61 32.63 -4.10
C GLU A 102 4.43 32.61 -2.57
N ARG A 103 3.58 33.49 -2.03
CA ARG A 103 3.22 33.48 -0.60
C ARG A 103 2.52 32.19 -0.19
N VAL A 104 1.61 31.69 -1.02
CA VAL A 104 0.90 30.41 -0.77
C VAL A 104 1.90 29.25 -0.77
N VAL A 105 2.83 29.20 -1.73
CA VAL A 105 3.87 28.16 -1.81
C VAL A 105 4.73 28.15 -0.55
N GLN A 106 5.23 29.32 -0.13
CA GLN A 106 6.03 29.46 1.09
C GLN A 106 5.23 29.10 2.36
N TYR A 107 3.97 29.54 2.43
CA TYR A 107 3.07 29.23 3.53
C TYR A 107 2.80 27.73 3.68
N CYS A 108 2.58 27.04 2.56
CA CYS A 108 2.36 25.60 2.51
C CYS A 108 3.63 24.82 2.87
N ASP A 109 4.81 25.26 2.41
CA ASP A 109 6.08 24.60 2.72
C ASP A 109 6.43 24.68 4.21
N ALA A 110 6.20 25.84 4.84
CA ALA A 110 6.42 26.03 6.27
C ALA A 110 5.54 25.14 7.15
N ARG A 111 4.36 24.73 6.65
CA ARG A 111 3.39 23.89 7.36
C ARG A 111 3.51 22.41 7.07
N LEU A 112 4.31 22.04 6.06
CA LEU A 112 4.49 20.65 5.66
C LEU A 112 5.10 19.80 6.79
N SER A 113 5.93 20.43 7.63
CA SER A 113 6.56 19.82 8.81
C SER A 113 5.57 19.47 9.94
N TYR A 114 4.36 20.04 9.93
CA TYR A 114 3.35 19.77 10.94
C TYR A 114 2.68 18.40 10.78
N ILE A 115 2.81 17.76 9.61
CA ILE A 115 2.27 16.42 9.37
C ILE A 115 3.37 15.40 9.74
N PRO A 116 3.27 14.68 10.87
CA PRO A 116 4.31 13.77 11.33
C PRO A 116 4.23 12.41 10.60
N LEU A 117 4.40 12.41 9.28
CA LEU A 117 4.24 11.21 8.44
C LEU A 117 5.13 10.06 8.88
N ASN A 118 6.39 10.33 9.22
CA ASN A 118 7.34 9.30 9.63
C ASN A 118 6.85 8.52 10.85
N PHE A 119 6.32 9.23 11.84
CA PHE A 119 5.75 8.63 13.04
C PHE A 119 4.51 7.82 12.68
N MET A 120 3.51 8.43 12.02
CA MET A 120 2.25 7.78 11.67
C MET A 120 2.44 6.52 10.83
N LEU A 121 3.29 6.59 9.79
CA LEU A 121 3.63 5.45 8.93
C LEU A 121 4.40 4.39 9.71
N GLY A 122 5.34 4.77 10.57
CA GLY A 122 6.10 3.83 11.40
C GLY A 122 5.19 2.96 12.28
N PHE A 123 4.26 3.58 13.01
CA PHE A 123 3.30 2.82 13.84
C PHE A 123 2.35 1.97 13.00
N PHE A 124 1.81 2.52 11.91
CA PHE A 124 0.86 1.81 11.07
C PHE A 124 1.49 0.60 10.38
N VAL A 125 2.65 0.77 9.74
CA VAL A 125 3.37 -0.30 9.06
C VAL A 125 3.78 -1.38 10.06
N THR A 126 4.27 -0.99 11.25
CA THR A 126 4.61 -1.96 12.31
C THR A 126 3.40 -2.79 12.72
N ALA A 127 2.23 -2.17 12.91
CA ALA A 127 1.00 -2.89 13.24
C ALA A 127 0.59 -3.88 12.13
N VAL A 128 0.67 -3.47 10.87
CA VAL A 128 0.36 -4.31 9.71
C VAL A 128 1.33 -5.49 9.60
N VAL A 129 2.63 -5.25 9.75
CA VAL A 129 3.67 -6.29 9.69
C VAL A 129 3.50 -7.28 10.83
N ASN A 130 3.30 -6.82 12.06
CA ASN A 130 3.08 -7.69 13.22
C ASN A 130 1.86 -8.60 13.02
N ARG A 131 0.76 -8.05 12.49
CA ARG A 131 -0.44 -8.82 12.15
C ARG A 131 -0.17 -9.85 11.06
N TRP A 132 0.55 -9.46 10.00
CA TRP A 132 0.90 -10.36 8.90
C TRP A 132 1.81 -11.52 9.37
N THR A 133 2.80 -11.22 10.23
CA THR A 133 3.69 -12.23 10.81
C THR A 133 2.93 -13.19 11.72
N ALA A 134 2.01 -12.69 12.55
CA ALA A 134 1.16 -13.53 13.38
C ALA A 134 0.31 -14.48 12.51
N LEU A 135 -0.34 -13.96 11.47
CA LEU A 135 -1.09 -14.77 10.51
C LEU A 135 -0.23 -15.87 9.88
N TYR A 136 0.98 -15.54 9.44
CA TYR A 136 1.89 -16.51 8.84
C TYR A 136 2.29 -17.63 9.82
N GLN A 137 2.52 -17.30 11.09
CA GLN A 137 2.87 -18.29 12.12
C GLN A 137 1.68 -19.17 12.54
N ILE A 138 0.46 -18.67 12.41
CA ILE A 138 -0.78 -19.38 12.78
C ILE A 138 -1.19 -20.39 11.70
N ILE A 139 -0.78 -20.19 10.44
CA ILE A 139 -1.00 -21.15 9.35
C ILE A 139 -0.28 -22.46 9.72
N GLY A 140 -1.05 -23.37 10.32
CA GLY A 140 -0.60 -24.69 10.68
C GLY A 140 -0.41 -25.53 9.43
N PHE A 141 0.66 -26.32 9.42
CA PHE A 141 0.87 -27.36 8.42
C PHE A 141 0.19 -28.64 8.89
N ILE A 142 -0.42 -29.38 7.96
CA ILE A 142 -1.12 -30.64 8.28
C ILE A 142 -0.14 -31.80 8.55
N ASP A 143 1.14 -31.59 8.26
CA ASP A 143 2.23 -32.55 8.35
C ASP A 143 2.28 -33.29 9.70
N ASN A 144 2.18 -32.56 10.82
CA ASN A 144 2.17 -33.18 12.15
C ASN A 144 1.00 -34.14 12.34
N ILE A 145 -0.21 -33.76 11.89
CA ILE A 145 -1.39 -34.64 11.96
C ILE A 145 -1.16 -35.88 11.09
N GLY A 146 -0.60 -35.70 9.90
CA GLY A 146 -0.27 -36.81 9.01
C GLY A 146 0.73 -37.79 9.62
N LEU A 147 1.82 -37.26 10.20
CA LEU A 147 2.87 -38.05 10.86
C LEU A 147 2.32 -38.80 12.07
N MET A 148 1.62 -38.12 12.98
CA MET A 148 1.05 -38.76 14.18
C MET A 148 -0.01 -39.81 13.81
N THR A 149 -0.86 -39.52 12.81
CA THR A 149 -1.87 -40.47 12.35
C THR A 149 -1.22 -41.70 11.69
N ALA A 150 -0.14 -41.50 10.91
CA ALA A 150 0.58 -42.59 10.27
C ALA A 150 1.28 -43.51 11.28
N GLU A 151 1.85 -42.94 12.35
CA GLU A 151 2.58 -43.67 13.38
C GLU A 151 1.66 -44.43 14.35
N TYR A 152 0.58 -43.78 14.81
CA TYR A 152 -0.26 -44.32 15.87
C TYR A 152 -1.47 -45.12 15.40
N VAL A 153 -1.96 -44.92 14.17
CA VAL A 153 -2.99 -45.77 13.57
C VAL A 153 -2.29 -46.91 12.84
N ARG A 154 -2.01 -47.99 13.57
CA ARG A 154 -1.22 -49.12 13.09
C ARG A 154 -2.08 -50.11 12.27
N GLY A 155 -1.39 -50.91 11.46
CA GLY A 155 -2.00 -51.97 10.66
C GLY A 155 -1.89 -51.75 9.15
N ARG A 156 -1.68 -52.86 8.44
CA ARG A 156 -1.60 -52.92 6.96
C ARG A 156 -2.93 -53.30 6.31
N SER A 157 -3.96 -53.55 7.11
CA SER A 157 -5.30 -53.83 6.62
C SER A 157 -5.87 -52.65 5.85
N GLU A 158 -6.80 -52.92 4.93
CA GLU A 158 -7.50 -51.87 4.19
C GLU A 158 -8.23 -50.92 5.14
N LEU A 159 -8.83 -51.45 6.21
CA LEU A 159 -9.48 -50.68 7.25
C LEU A 159 -8.53 -49.64 7.86
N ALA A 160 -7.36 -50.05 8.35
CA ALA A 160 -6.38 -49.14 8.95
C ALA A 160 -5.91 -48.07 7.95
N ARG A 161 -5.75 -48.44 6.67
CA ARG A 161 -5.43 -47.49 5.60
C ARG A 161 -6.55 -46.47 5.39
N MET A 162 -7.81 -46.89 5.43
CA MET A 162 -8.96 -45.99 5.32
C MET A 162 -9.03 -45.01 6.49
N TYR A 163 -8.79 -45.45 7.74
CA TYR A 163 -8.72 -44.53 8.89
C TYR A 163 -7.64 -43.47 8.73
N ARG A 164 -6.41 -43.89 8.38
CA ARG A 164 -5.31 -42.93 8.16
C ARG A 164 -5.64 -41.92 7.09
N ARG A 165 -6.25 -42.37 5.98
CA ARG A 165 -6.69 -41.48 4.91
C ARG A 165 -7.78 -40.54 5.43
N ASN A 166 -8.90 -41.05 5.92
CA ASN A 166 -10.05 -40.22 6.31
C ASN A 166 -9.73 -39.21 7.43
N ILE A 167 -8.82 -39.52 8.35
CA ILE A 167 -8.37 -38.58 9.39
C ILE A 167 -7.51 -37.44 8.79
N PHE A 168 -6.69 -37.76 7.79
CA PHE A 168 -5.72 -36.81 7.20
C PHE A 168 -6.23 -36.08 5.95
N SER A 169 -7.04 -36.74 5.11
CA SER A 169 -7.40 -36.27 3.78
C SER A 169 -8.52 -35.24 3.85
N GLY A 170 -8.24 -34.01 3.42
CA GLY A 170 -9.17 -32.88 3.43
C GLY A 170 -10.18 -32.83 2.28
N PHE A 171 -10.51 -33.96 1.66
CA PHE A 171 -11.52 -34.02 0.60
C PHE A 171 -12.82 -34.61 1.15
N MET A 172 -13.93 -33.91 0.93
CA MET A 172 -15.26 -34.33 1.37
C MET A 172 -15.89 -35.27 0.35
N MET A 173 -16.28 -36.46 0.78
CA MET A 173 -17.02 -37.44 -0.03
C MET A 173 -18.49 -37.03 -0.17
N PRO A 174 -19.23 -37.52 -1.19
CA PRO A 174 -20.63 -37.14 -1.40
C PRO A 174 -21.53 -37.39 -0.19
N HIS A 175 -21.43 -38.57 0.44
CA HIS A 175 -22.21 -38.89 1.64
C HIS A 175 -21.82 -38.02 2.86
N GLU A 176 -20.58 -37.55 2.94
CA GLU A 176 -20.13 -36.63 3.99
C GLU A 176 -20.70 -35.23 3.75
N LYS A 177 -20.82 -34.82 2.48
CA LYS A 177 -21.46 -33.57 2.10
C LYS A 177 -22.94 -33.56 2.47
N ASP A 178 -23.66 -34.64 2.18
CA ASP A 178 -25.08 -34.74 2.54
C ASP A 178 -25.27 -34.55 4.06
N ARG A 179 -24.46 -35.24 4.88
CA ARG A 179 -24.45 -35.06 6.35
C ARG A 179 -24.00 -33.67 6.79
N PHE A 180 -23.08 -33.04 6.06
CA PHE A 180 -22.65 -31.67 6.34
C PHE A 180 -23.80 -30.68 6.11
N ASP A 181 -24.58 -30.88 5.05
CA ASP A 181 -25.69 -30.02 4.64
C ASP A 181 -26.93 -30.21 5.52
N GLU A 182 -27.16 -31.41 6.06
CA GLU A 182 -28.20 -31.69 7.07
C GLU A 182 -28.07 -30.82 8.33
N ILE A 183 -26.84 -30.48 8.73
CA ILE A 183 -26.57 -29.68 9.93
C ILE A 183 -27.01 -28.22 9.67
N GLN A 184 -28.17 -27.86 10.23
CA GLN A 184 -28.72 -26.51 10.22
C GLN A 184 -27.94 -25.59 11.16
N TYR A 185 -26.99 -24.84 10.62
CA TYR A 185 -26.17 -23.90 11.38
C TYR A 185 -25.99 -22.58 10.63
N ARG A 186 -26.10 -21.45 11.34
CA ARG A 186 -26.07 -20.11 10.73
C ARG A 186 -24.67 -19.65 10.30
N TYR A 187 -23.63 -20.15 10.97
CA TYR A 187 -22.25 -19.72 10.73
C TYR A 187 -21.48 -20.75 9.90
N SER A 188 -20.26 -20.39 9.49
CA SER A 188 -19.37 -21.31 8.78
C SER A 188 -19.14 -22.59 9.60
N LYS A 189 -19.35 -23.73 8.95
CA LYS A 189 -19.26 -25.08 9.51
C LYS A 189 -17.84 -25.67 9.41
N TYR A 190 -16.81 -24.84 9.29
CA TYR A 190 -15.41 -25.26 9.12
C TYR A 190 -14.89 -26.18 10.24
N TRP A 191 -15.52 -26.15 11.43
CA TRP A 191 -15.16 -26.98 12.58
C TRP A 191 -15.67 -28.43 12.49
N VAL A 192 -16.66 -28.71 11.63
CA VAL A 192 -17.33 -30.02 11.54
C VAL A 192 -16.37 -31.14 11.11
N PRO A 193 -15.54 -30.98 10.05
CA PRO A 193 -14.60 -32.03 9.66
C PRO A 193 -13.58 -32.38 10.76
N PHE A 194 -13.15 -31.40 11.57
CA PHE A 194 -12.27 -31.67 12.71
C PHE A 194 -12.97 -32.50 13.79
N GLN A 195 -14.25 -32.26 14.02
CA GLN A 195 -15.03 -33.05 14.96
C GLN A 195 -15.18 -34.50 14.46
N TRP A 196 -15.39 -34.71 13.17
CA TRP A 196 -15.42 -36.04 12.56
C TRP A 196 -14.07 -36.75 12.65
N ALA A 197 -12.96 -36.05 12.38
CA ALA A 197 -11.62 -36.59 12.55
C ALA A 197 -11.35 -37.03 14.01
N LEU A 198 -11.74 -36.22 15.00
CA LEU A 198 -11.65 -36.58 16.41
C LEU A 198 -12.51 -37.82 16.73
N ALA A 199 -13.72 -37.92 16.20
CA ALA A 199 -14.57 -39.10 16.37
C ALA A 199 -13.94 -40.37 15.75
N LEU A 200 -13.33 -40.26 14.57
CA LEU A 200 -12.60 -41.36 13.93
C LEU A 200 -11.42 -41.85 14.76
N THR A 201 -10.69 -40.96 15.44
CA THR A 201 -9.61 -41.41 16.36
C THR A 201 -10.15 -42.21 17.55
N TYR A 202 -11.34 -41.88 18.04
CA TYR A 202 -12.00 -42.60 19.14
C TYR A 202 -12.46 -44.00 18.67
N ASP A 203 -13.09 -44.08 17.51
CA ASP A 203 -13.51 -45.35 16.90
C ASP A 203 -12.31 -46.24 16.53
N ALA A 204 -11.22 -45.66 16.02
CA ALA A 204 -9.97 -46.39 15.77
C ALA A 204 -9.37 -46.99 17.05
N ARG A 205 -9.48 -46.30 18.19
CA ARG A 205 -9.06 -46.82 19.49
C ARG A 205 -9.92 -47.99 19.96
N GLN A 206 -11.24 -47.89 19.82
CA GLN A 206 -12.16 -48.99 20.16
C GLN A 206 -11.92 -50.24 19.32
N LYS A 207 -11.57 -50.06 18.04
CA LYS A 207 -11.22 -51.13 17.11
C LYS A 207 -9.81 -51.70 17.31
N GLY A 208 -9.07 -51.22 18.30
CA GLY A 208 -7.69 -51.66 18.58
C GLY A 208 -6.67 -51.28 17.52
N LEU A 209 -6.99 -50.33 16.62
CA LEU A 209 -6.03 -49.80 15.63
C LEU A 209 -5.02 -48.84 16.27
N ILE A 210 -5.41 -48.22 17.38
CA ILE A 210 -4.55 -47.43 18.27
C ILE A 210 -4.32 -48.25 19.54
N GLU A 211 -3.06 -48.50 19.89
CA GLU A 211 -2.68 -49.41 20.98
C GLU A 211 -3.00 -48.85 22.38
N SER A 212 -2.86 -47.54 22.57
CA SER A 212 -2.94 -46.88 23.88
C SER A 212 -3.77 -45.62 23.85
N ASP A 213 -4.45 -45.32 24.96
CA ASP A 213 -5.21 -44.09 25.15
C ASP A 213 -4.31 -42.85 25.08
N TYR A 214 -3.05 -42.98 25.49
CA TYR A 214 -2.06 -41.91 25.36
C TYR A 214 -1.81 -41.53 23.90
N TYR A 215 -1.64 -42.52 23.01
CA TYR A 215 -1.42 -42.27 21.59
C TYR A 215 -2.62 -41.59 20.92
N GLN A 216 -3.83 -41.96 21.34
CA GLN A 216 -5.04 -41.28 20.90
C GLN A 216 -5.01 -39.80 21.30
N VAL A 217 -4.67 -39.48 22.55
CA VAL A 217 -4.58 -38.09 23.04
C VAL A 217 -3.57 -37.28 22.23
N VAL A 218 -2.40 -37.84 21.92
CA VAL A 218 -1.37 -37.17 21.11
C VAL A 218 -1.89 -36.81 19.72
N VAL A 219 -2.53 -37.75 19.01
CA VAL A 219 -3.13 -37.47 17.68
C VAL A 219 -4.20 -36.39 17.78
N GLN A 220 -5.08 -36.48 18.78
CA GLN A 220 -6.14 -35.50 18.98
C GLN A 220 -5.61 -34.12 19.33
N GLU A 221 -4.49 -34.02 20.06
CA GLU A 221 -3.87 -32.75 20.40
C GLU A 221 -3.37 -32.01 19.16
N GLU A 222 -2.71 -32.71 18.23
CA GLU A 222 -2.27 -32.12 16.97
C GLU A 222 -3.45 -31.65 16.10
N ILE A 223 -4.54 -32.44 16.04
CA ILE A 223 -5.77 -32.03 15.35
C ILE A 223 -6.36 -30.76 15.99
N LYS A 224 -6.40 -30.70 17.33
CA LYS A 224 -6.92 -29.53 18.08
C LYS A 224 -6.05 -28.30 17.86
N LYS A 225 -4.71 -28.44 17.85
CA LYS A 225 -3.77 -27.35 17.57
C LYS A 225 -4.04 -26.75 16.18
N PHE A 226 -4.13 -27.59 15.16
CA PHE A 226 -4.42 -27.14 13.79
C PHE A 226 -5.79 -26.44 13.68
N ARG A 227 -6.85 -27.04 14.23
CA ARG A 227 -8.20 -26.44 14.26
C ARG A 227 -8.20 -25.07 14.95
N THR A 228 -7.45 -24.94 16.04
CA THR A 228 -7.33 -23.68 16.79
C THR A 228 -6.57 -22.63 15.98
N GLY A 229 -5.51 -23.02 15.27
CA GLY A 229 -4.84 -22.16 14.29
C GLY A 229 -5.80 -21.64 13.23
N LEU A 230 -6.59 -22.52 12.61
CA LEU A 230 -7.60 -22.13 11.63
C LEU A 230 -8.65 -21.17 12.22
N ALA A 231 -9.11 -21.40 13.45
CA ALA A 231 -10.04 -20.51 14.12
C ALA A 231 -9.45 -19.10 14.33
N TRP A 232 -8.16 -19.01 14.67
CA TRP A 232 -7.48 -17.72 14.73
C TRP A 232 -7.41 -17.04 13.36
N ILE A 233 -7.12 -17.77 12.27
CA ILE A 233 -7.16 -17.20 10.92
C ILE A 233 -8.54 -16.59 10.63
N CYS A 234 -9.62 -17.30 10.96
CA CYS A 234 -10.99 -16.77 10.82
C CYS A 234 -11.23 -15.52 11.70
N ASN A 235 -10.67 -15.47 12.92
CA ASN A 235 -10.78 -14.28 13.77
C ASN A 235 -10.02 -13.08 13.19
N TYR A 236 -8.85 -13.31 12.58
CA TYR A 236 -8.10 -12.27 11.87
C TYR A 236 -8.79 -11.83 10.57
N ASP A 237 -9.60 -12.68 9.94
CA ASP A 237 -10.45 -12.26 8.83
C ASP A 237 -11.66 -11.44 9.31
N TRP A 238 -12.29 -11.88 10.41
CA TRP A 238 -13.47 -11.24 10.97
C TRP A 238 -13.20 -9.85 11.57
N VAL A 239 -12.08 -9.69 12.28
CA VAL A 239 -11.74 -8.44 12.97
C VAL A 239 -10.53 -7.79 12.32
N PRO A 240 -10.70 -6.99 11.25
CA PRO A 240 -9.60 -6.25 10.62
C PRO A 240 -9.07 -5.14 11.54
N ILE A 241 -7.95 -4.53 11.14
CA ILE A 241 -7.43 -3.31 11.80
C ILE A 241 -8.54 -2.25 11.77
N PRO A 242 -8.79 -1.50 12.86
CA PRO A 242 -9.84 -0.48 12.91
C PRO A 242 -9.78 0.45 11.70
N ILE A 243 -10.90 0.60 11.00
CA ILE A 243 -10.95 1.29 9.69
C ILE A 243 -10.45 2.74 9.74
N MET A 244 -10.59 3.39 10.89
CA MET A 244 -10.08 4.74 11.15
C MET A 244 -8.56 4.86 10.97
N TYR A 245 -7.78 3.82 11.28
CA TYR A 245 -6.31 3.86 11.20
C TYR A 245 -5.83 3.96 9.74
N PRO A 246 -6.17 3.02 8.83
CA PRO A 246 -5.86 3.15 7.41
C PRO A 246 -6.39 4.45 6.80
N GLN A 247 -7.60 4.87 7.16
CA GLN A 247 -8.20 6.12 6.66
C GLN A 247 -7.38 7.34 7.06
N LEU A 248 -7.00 7.47 8.33
CA LEU A 248 -6.21 8.58 8.83
C LEU A 248 -4.84 8.65 8.17
N VAL A 249 -4.16 7.52 8.05
CA VAL A 249 -2.83 7.44 7.40
C VAL A 249 -2.94 7.79 5.92
N CYS A 250 -3.94 7.23 5.23
CA CYS A 250 -4.20 7.52 3.83
C CYS A 250 -4.46 9.01 3.61
N LEU A 251 -5.34 9.61 4.41
CA LEU A 251 -5.64 11.03 4.35
C LEU A 251 -4.40 11.89 4.59
N ALA A 252 -3.60 11.58 5.62
CA ALA A 252 -2.39 12.32 5.93
C ALA A 252 -1.37 12.27 4.78
N VAL A 253 -1.13 11.08 4.22
CA VAL A 253 -0.20 10.89 3.10
C VAL A 253 -0.67 11.63 1.85
N HIS A 254 -1.94 11.50 1.47
CA HIS A 254 -2.48 12.18 0.29
C HIS A 254 -2.48 13.70 0.48
N THR A 255 -2.88 14.19 1.65
CA THR A 255 -2.86 15.62 1.97
C THR A 255 -1.44 16.17 1.86
N TYR A 256 -0.46 15.45 2.40
CA TYR A 256 0.95 15.83 2.28
C TYR A 256 1.40 15.93 0.82
N PHE A 257 1.09 14.94 -0.02
CA PHE A 257 1.48 14.97 -1.44
C PHE A 257 0.72 16.00 -2.27
N ILE A 258 -0.54 16.30 -1.92
CA ILE A 258 -1.33 17.39 -2.53
C ILE A 258 -0.71 18.74 -2.17
N VAL A 259 -0.37 18.97 -0.90
CA VAL A 259 0.29 20.22 -0.49
C VAL A 259 1.68 20.32 -1.13
N CYS A 260 2.41 19.21 -1.29
CA CYS A 260 3.68 19.17 -2.02
C CYS A 260 3.55 19.63 -3.48
N LEU A 261 2.41 19.38 -4.15
CA LEU A 261 2.20 19.86 -5.53
C LEU A 261 2.31 21.38 -5.64
N LEU A 262 2.01 22.11 -4.56
CA LEU A 262 2.15 23.57 -4.49
C LEU A 262 3.47 23.97 -3.81
N ALA A 263 3.72 23.47 -2.60
CA ALA A 263 4.86 23.86 -1.75
C ALA A 263 6.24 23.58 -2.36
N ARG A 264 6.34 22.58 -3.24
CA ARG A 264 7.59 22.16 -3.89
C ARG A 264 7.71 22.68 -5.33
N GLN A 265 6.85 23.60 -5.76
CA GLN A 265 7.03 24.28 -7.05
C GLN A 265 8.29 25.12 -7.05
N TYR A 266 9.01 25.12 -8.18
CA TYR A 266 10.20 25.93 -8.37
C TYR A 266 9.81 27.36 -8.72
N ILE A 267 10.21 28.32 -7.87
CA ILE A 267 9.91 29.75 -8.03
C ILE A 267 11.04 30.42 -8.83
N VAL A 268 10.70 31.39 -9.68
CA VAL A 268 11.64 32.10 -10.58
C VAL A 268 11.99 33.51 -10.08
N SER A 269 11.30 34.02 -9.05
CA SER A 269 11.51 35.36 -8.48
C SER A 269 12.87 35.53 -7.80
N ASP A 270 13.55 36.65 -8.08
CA ASP A 270 14.91 36.99 -7.60
C ASP A 270 15.02 37.13 -6.07
N ASN A 271 13.90 37.23 -5.35
CA ASN A 271 13.85 37.42 -3.90
C ASN A 271 13.35 36.18 -3.12
N ALA A 272 13.20 35.01 -3.76
CA ALA A 272 12.70 33.81 -3.10
C ALA A 272 13.83 32.86 -2.64
N ASP A 273 13.68 32.25 -1.45
CA ASP A 273 14.67 31.32 -0.86
C ASP A 273 14.87 30.01 -1.66
N LYS A 274 13.89 29.60 -2.48
CA LYS A 274 13.96 28.43 -3.37
C LYS A 274 14.10 28.85 -4.83
N LYS A 275 15.27 29.39 -5.18
CA LYS A 275 15.58 29.74 -6.56
C LYS A 275 15.76 28.48 -7.41
N THR A 276 15.33 28.57 -8.67
CA THR A 276 15.81 27.65 -9.69
C THR A 276 17.21 28.13 -10.12
N GLU A 277 18.28 27.64 -9.50
CA GLU A 277 19.65 28.01 -9.94
C GLU A 277 19.95 27.53 -11.37
N VAL A 278 19.33 26.42 -11.79
CA VAL A 278 19.52 25.81 -13.10
C VAL A 278 18.30 26.06 -13.99
N LYS A 279 18.44 26.95 -14.98
CA LYS A 279 17.49 27.03 -16.11
C LYS A 279 17.55 25.74 -16.91
N LEU A 280 16.72 24.75 -16.57
CA LEU A 280 16.63 23.46 -17.28
C LEU A 280 16.13 23.60 -18.74
N PHE A 281 15.57 24.75 -19.10
CA PHE A 281 15.16 25.06 -20.46
C PHE A 281 15.64 26.47 -20.81
N ASN A 282 16.60 26.56 -21.74
CA ASN A 282 16.99 27.81 -22.39
C ASN A 282 15.92 28.10 -23.46
N TYR A 283 15.03 29.04 -23.16
CA TYR A 283 14.26 29.77 -24.17
C TYR A 283 14.70 31.22 -24.14
#